data_AF-A0A381RV80-F1
#
_entry.id   AF-A0A381RV80-F1
#
_cell.length_a   1.000
_cell.length_b   1.000
_cell.length_c   1.000
_cell.angle_alpha   90.00
_cell.angle_beta   90.00
_cell.angle_gamma   90.00
#
_symmetry.space_group_name_H-M   'P 1'
#
loop_
_entity.id
_entity.type
_entity.pdbx_description
1 polymer ?
#
loop_
_entity_poly.entity_id
_entity_poly.type
_entity_poly.pdbx_seq_one_letter_code
_entity_poly.pdbx_strand_id
1 'polypeptide(L)' 'NVGWRIDYQICNSNFKRQALKTSIYKDERFSDHAPLIMTYD' A
#
# COMPACT_ATOMS: atom_id res chain seq x y z
N ASN A 1 -9.51 -14.89 -8.08
CA ASN A 1 -9.23 -13.89 -7.01
C ASN A 1 -8.55 -14.60 -5.84
N VAL A 2 -7.31 -15.08 -6.02
CA VAL A 2 -6.60 -15.99 -5.08
C VAL A 2 -5.47 -15.31 -4.29
N GLY A 3 -5.58 -14.00 -4.05
CA GLY A 3 -4.58 -13.21 -3.32
C GLY A 3 -5.09 -12.72 -1.96
N TRP A 4 -4.17 -12.51 -1.03
CA TRP A 4 -4.46 -12.00 0.31
C TRP A 4 -3.89 -10.58 0.44
N ARG A 5 -4.55 -9.71 1.21
CA ARG A 5 -4.02 -8.37 1.54
C ARG A 5 -3.52 -8.38 2.98
N ILE A 6 -2.23 -8.65 3.14
CA ILE A 6 -1.59 -8.76 4.46
C ILE A 6 -0.54 -7.66 4.71
N ASP A 7 -0.18 -6.89 3.69
CA ASP A 7 0.71 -5.73 3.82
C ASP A 7 -0.08 -4.43 4.05
N TYR A 8 0.31 -3.68 5.08
CA TYR A 8 -0.35 -2.43 5.48
C TYR A 8 0.68 -1.39 5.92
N GLN A 9 0.45 -0.13 5.55
CA GLN A 9 1.11 1.02 6.20
C GLN A 9 0.14 1.60 7.23
N ILE A 10 0.40 1.36 8.52
CA ILE A 10 -0.45 1.81 9.63
C ILE A 10 0.13 3.11 10.19
N CYS A 11 -0.71 4.13 10.36
CA CYS A 11 -0.32 5.42 10.93
C CYS A 11 -1.27 5.87 12.05
N ASN A 12 -0.83 6.84 12.85
CA ASN A 12 -1.66 7.44 13.89
C ASN A 12 -2.72 8.40 13.31
N SER A 13 -3.69 8.79 14.14
CA SER A 13 -4.80 9.67 13.72
C SER A 13 -4.35 11.05 13.24
N ASN A 14 -3.26 11.59 13.80
CA ASN A 14 -2.73 12.90 13.42
C ASN A 14 -2.14 12.87 12.01
N PHE A 15 -1.52 11.76 11.63
CA PHE A 15 -0.87 11.60 10.33
C PHE A 15 -1.84 11.16 9.22
N LYS A 16 -3.02 10.63 9.56
CA LYS A 16 -4.02 10.15 8.59
C LYS A 16 -4.31 11.14 7.45
N ARG A 17 -4.31 12.44 7.74
CA ARG A 17 -4.61 13.49 6.75
C ARG A 17 -3.52 13.69 5.69
N GLN A 18 -2.30 13.19 5.92
CA GLN A 18 -1.22 13.30 4.95
C GLN A 18 -1.40 12.34 3.77
N ALA A 19 -2.18 11.26 3.91
CA ALA A 19 -2.31 10.27 2.84
C ALA A 19 -3.10 10.83 1.64
N LEU A 20 -2.42 11.02 0.51
CA LEU A 20 -3.00 11.57 -0.72
C LEU A 20 -3.48 10.48 -1.69
N LYS A 21 -2.69 9.42 -1.87
CA LYS A 21 -2.97 8.34 -2.84
C LYS A 21 -2.47 6.99 -2.34
N THR A 22 -3.12 5.92 -2.80
CA THR A 22 -2.72 4.53 -2.54
C THR A 22 -2.82 3.70 -3.81
N SER A 23 -1.86 2.79 -4.02
CA SER A 23 -1.91 1.80 -5.09
C SER A 23 -1.17 0.52 -4.70
N ILE A 24 -1.54 -0.58 -5.35
CA ILE A 24 -0.81 -1.85 -5.29
C ILE A 24 -0.28 -2.10 -6.70
N TYR A 25 1.04 -2.09 -6.87
CA TYR A 25 1.67 -2.31 -8.17
C TYR A 25 1.72 -3.80 -8.49
N LYS A 26 1.16 -4.22 -9.64
CA LYS A 26 1.01 -5.64 -10.01
C LYS A 26 1.51 -5.98 -11.42
N ASP A 27 2.06 -5.00 -12.14
CA ASP A 27 2.44 -5.18 -13.54
C ASP A 27 3.68 -6.08 -13.67
N GLU A 28 4.62 -5.98 -12.71
CA GLU A 28 5.79 -6.84 -12.62
C GLU A 28 5.82 -7.58 -11.28
N ARG A 29 6.36 -8.81 -11.31
CA ARG A 29 6.47 -9.67 -10.13
C ARG A 29 7.90 -9.67 -9.61
N PHE A 30 8.11 -8.97 -8.50
CA PHE A 30 9.40 -8.93 -7.80
C PHE A 30 9.48 -9.95 -6.65
N SER A 31 8.33 -10.35 -6.08
CA SER A 31 8.22 -11.34 -5.00
C SER A 31 6.90 -12.13 -5.13
N ASP A 32 6.63 -12.98 -4.15
CA ASP A 32 5.28 -13.46 -3.79
C ASP A 32 4.34 -12.36 -3.26
N HIS A 33 4.89 -11.24 -2.77
CA HIS A 33 4.16 -10.01 -2.44
C HIS A 33 4.20 -8.98 -3.58
N ALA A 34 3.19 -8.10 -3.60
CA ALA A 34 3.11 -6.95 -4.51
C ALA A 34 3.39 -5.64 -3.73
N PRO A 35 4.16 -4.68 -4.29
CA PRO A 35 4.44 -3.42 -3.61
C PRO A 35 3.17 -2.62 -3.27
N LEU A 36 3.02 -2.25 -2.00
CA LEU A 36 2.04 -1.27 -1.52
C LEU A 36 2.67 0.13 -1.55
N ILE A 37 2.11 1.01 -2.37
CA ILE A 37 2.61 2.37 -2.57
C ILE A 37 1.62 3.37 -1.97
N MET A 38 2.15 4.31 -1.20
CA MET A 38 1.40 5.41 -0.60
C MET A 38 2.09 6.73 -0.95
N THR A 39 1.30 7.73 -1.37
CA THR A 39 1.77 9.11 -1.52
C THR A 39 1.26 9.92 -0.34
N TYR A 40 2.15 10.69 0.28
CA TYR A 40 1.82 11.61 1.35
C TYR A 40 2.10 13.06 0.92
N ASP A 41 1.41 14.02 1.53
CA ASP A 41 1.78 15.44 1.50
C ASP A 41 2.96 15.74 2.45
#